data_AF-A0A7X6AP74-F1
#
_entry.id   AF-A0A7X6AP74-F1
#
_cell.length_a   1.000
_cell.length_b   1.000
_cell.length_c   1.000
_cell.angle_alpha   90.00
_cell.angle_beta   90.00
_cell.angle_gamma   90.00
#
_symmetry.space_group_name_H-M   'P 1'
#
loop_
_entity.id
_entity.type
_entity.pdbx_description
1 polymer ?
#
loop_
_entity_poly.entity_id
_entity_poly.type
_entity_poly.pdbx_seq_one_letter_code
_entity_poly.pdbx_strand_id
1 'polypeptide(L)'
;GFYRGETADLIVAEMERGGGIITHEDLAAYEAVWRDPVAFEYRGHEVISMHPPSSGGATMAEIGNILEGWDLTALGWQSTEMAHLYAEAAKRAFADR
;
A
#
# COMPACT_ATOMS: atom_id res chain seq x y z
N GLY A 1 -29.23 -0.64 -0.79
CA GLY A 1 -27.87 -0.89 -0.27
C GLY A 1 -26.90 -0.02 -1.06
N PHE A 2 -25.59 -0.16 -0.89
CA PHE A 2 -24.64 0.67 -1.65
C PHE A 2 -24.49 0.22 -3.12
N TYR A 3 -24.27 -1.08 -3.34
CA TYR A 3 -24.00 -1.66 -4.67
C TYR A 3 -25.25 -1.94 -5.53
N ARG A 4 -26.46 -1.69 -5.01
CA ARG A 4 -27.75 -1.92 -5.71
C ARG A 4 -28.84 -0.96 -5.19
N GLY A 5 -29.81 -0.65 -6.05
CA GLY A 5 -30.93 0.26 -5.76
C GLY A 5 -30.52 1.72 -5.86
N GLU A 6 -31.22 2.61 -5.16
CA GLU A 6 -31.11 4.06 -5.30
C GLU A 6 -29.66 4.58 -5.28
N THR A 7 -28.79 4.10 -4.37
CA THR A 7 -27.38 4.53 -4.33
C THR A 7 -26.62 4.16 -5.60
N ALA A 8 -26.84 2.95 -6.14
CA ALA A 8 -26.21 2.53 -7.39
C ALA A 8 -26.75 3.36 -8.58
N ASP A 9 -28.04 3.67 -8.58
CA ASP A 9 -28.67 4.52 -9.61
C ASP A 9 -28.05 5.93 -9.62
N LEU A 10 -27.83 6.51 -8.44
CA LEU A 10 -27.17 7.81 -8.30
C LEU A 10 -25.71 7.79 -8.79
N ILE A 11 -24.97 6.72 -8.50
CA ILE A 11 -23.58 6.56 -8.97
C ILE A 11 -23.54 6.46 -10.50
N VAL A 12 -24.41 5.64 -11.10
CA VAL A 12 -24.43 5.44 -12.56
C VAL A 12 -24.91 6.70 -13.27
N ALA A 13 -25.91 7.40 -12.76
CA ALA A 13 -26.36 8.67 -13.31
C ALA A 13 -25.26 9.75 -13.29
N GLU A 14 -24.42 9.77 -12.24
CA GLU A 14 -23.25 10.63 -12.17
C GLU A 14 -22.20 10.25 -13.23
N MET A 15 -21.94 8.96 -13.39
CA MET A 15 -20.98 8.45 -14.36
C MET A 15 -21.42 8.78 -15.78
N GLU A 16 -22.69 8.59 -16.13
CA GLU A 16 -23.24 8.99 -17.43
C GLU A 16 -23.12 10.50 -17.66
N ARG A 17 -23.42 11.32 -16.64
CA ARG A 17 -23.29 12.78 -16.74
C ARG A 17 -21.84 13.22 -16.94
N GLY A 18 -20.90 12.54 -16.30
CA GLY A 18 -19.46 12.85 -16.33
C GLY A 18 -18.67 12.18 -17.46
N GLY A 19 -19.30 11.32 -18.26
CA GLY A 19 -18.58 10.49 -19.25
C GLY A 19 -17.71 9.38 -18.64
N GLY A 20 -18.05 8.93 -17.43
CA GLY A 20 -17.46 7.79 -16.75
C GLY A 20 -17.94 6.44 -17.32
N ILE A 21 -17.38 5.35 -16.79
CA ILE A 21 -17.55 4.00 -17.34
C ILE A 21 -18.20 3.00 -16.38
N ILE A 22 -18.49 3.40 -15.13
CA ILE A 22 -19.04 2.49 -14.12
C ILE A 22 -20.54 2.31 -14.38
N THR A 23 -20.97 1.06 -14.45
CA THR A 23 -22.35 0.62 -14.68
C THR A 23 -22.95 -0.05 -13.44
N HIS A 24 -24.26 -0.34 -13.49
CA HIS A 24 -24.90 -1.17 -12.48
C HIS A 24 -24.30 -2.58 -12.40
N GLU A 25 -23.83 -3.12 -13.53
CA GLU A 25 -23.20 -4.44 -13.57
C GLU A 25 -21.86 -4.44 -12.82
N ASP A 26 -21.03 -3.42 -13.01
CA ASP A 26 -19.76 -3.27 -12.29
C ASP A 26 -19.98 -3.21 -10.77
N LEU A 27 -20.98 -2.44 -10.33
CA LEU A 27 -21.33 -2.34 -8.91
C LEU A 27 -21.87 -3.66 -8.37
N ALA A 28 -22.73 -4.33 -9.12
CA ALA A 28 -23.35 -5.59 -8.70
C ALA A 28 -22.37 -6.77 -8.69
N ALA A 29 -21.32 -6.72 -9.50
CA ALA A 29 -20.28 -7.74 -9.61
C ALA A 29 -19.13 -7.57 -8.61
N TYR A 30 -19.06 -6.44 -7.90
CA TYR A 30 -18.01 -6.21 -6.92
C TYR A 30 -18.11 -7.17 -5.73
N GLU A 31 -17.02 -7.89 -5.47
CA GLU A 31 -16.82 -8.68 -4.27
C GLU A 31 -15.46 -8.37 -3.63
N ALA A 32 -15.45 -8.23 -2.30
CA ALA A 32 -14.22 -8.05 -1.55
C ALA A 32 -13.45 -9.38 -1.48
N VAL A 33 -12.13 -9.32 -1.64
CA VAL A 33 -11.27 -10.50 -1.63
C VAL A 33 -10.42 -10.53 -0.38
N TRP A 34 -10.52 -11.61 0.39
CA TRP A 34 -9.60 -11.92 1.50
C TRP A 34 -8.30 -12.49 0.98
N ARG A 35 -7.20 -12.06 1.57
CA ARG A 35 -5.87 -12.38 1.08
C ARG A 35 -4.88 -12.38 2.24
N ASP A 36 -3.91 -13.27 2.19
CA ASP A 36 -2.89 -13.39 3.22
C ASP A 36 -1.98 -12.15 3.22
N PRO A 37 -1.56 -11.66 4.40
CA PRO A 37 -0.72 -10.47 4.48
C PRO A 37 0.72 -10.76 4.02
N VAL A 38 1.48 -9.69 3.74
CA VAL A 38 2.94 -9.77 3.72
C VAL A 38 3.42 -9.65 5.16
N ALA A 39 4.23 -10.62 5.61
CA ALA A 39 4.88 -10.60 6.91
C ALA A 39 6.40 -10.63 6.73
N PHE A 40 7.11 -9.83 7.51
CA PHE A 40 8.58 -9.81 7.56
C PHE A 40 9.07 -9.41 8.95
N GLU A 41 10.30 -9.77 9.29
CA GLU A 41 10.93 -9.39 10.55
C GLU A 41 11.71 -8.09 10.39
N TYR A 42 11.63 -7.20 11.37
CA TYR A 42 12.48 -6.01 11.46
C TYR A 42 12.84 -5.73 12.91
N ARG A 43 14.13 -5.81 13.23
CA ARG A 43 14.74 -5.54 14.55
C ARG A 43 14.09 -6.32 15.68
N GLY A 44 13.81 -7.59 15.45
CA GLY A 44 13.20 -8.51 16.42
C GLY A 44 11.68 -8.39 16.55
N HIS A 45 11.03 -7.70 15.61
CA HIS A 45 9.58 -7.59 15.55
C HIS A 45 9.03 -8.13 14.24
N GLU A 46 7.97 -8.93 14.31
CA GLU A 46 7.16 -9.29 13.17
C GLU A 46 6.33 -8.09 12.71
N VAL A 47 6.47 -7.70 11.44
CA VAL A 47 5.71 -6.65 10.77
C VAL A 47 4.75 -7.28 9.79
N ILE A 48 3.45 -7.10 10.02
CA ILE A 48 2.36 -7.60 9.16
C ILE A 48 1.76 -6.44 8.38
N SER A 49 1.71 -6.55 7.05
CA SER A 49 1.27 -5.48 6.14
C SER A 49 0.50 -6.01 4.92
N MET A 50 0.04 -5.08 4.08
CA MET A 50 -0.77 -5.40 2.89
C MET A 50 0.07 -6.01 1.77
N HIS A 51 -0.45 -7.13 1.26
CA HIS A 51 0.04 -7.84 0.07
C HIS A 51 -0.57 -7.22 -1.23
N PRO A 52 -0.15 -7.69 -2.43
CA PRO A 52 -0.74 -7.25 -3.70
C PRO A 52 -2.27 -7.43 -3.76
N PRO A 53 -3.04 -6.35 -3.98
CA PRO A 53 -2.74 -5.30 -4.97
C PRO A 53 -2.02 -4.06 -4.42
N SER A 54 -1.71 -4.02 -3.12
CA SER A 54 -0.85 -2.97 -2.58
C SER A 54 0.62 -3.33 -2.78
N SER A 55 1.45 -2.36 -3.17
CA SER A 55 2.91 -2.50 -3.13
C SER A 55 3.48 -2.25 -1.73
N GLY A 56 2.69 -1.67 -0.81
CA GLY A 56 3.19 -1.09 0.44
C GLY A 56 3.90 -2.08 1.36
N GLY A 57 3.37 -3.29 1.52
CA GLY A 57 4.01 -4.32 2.35
C GLY A 57 5.36 -4.75 1.80
N ALA A 58 5.45 -4.99 0.49
CA ALA A 58 6.70 -5.38 -0.16
C ALA A 58 7.75 -4.25 -0.13
N THR A 59 7.35 -3.01 -0.47
CA THR A 59 8.24 -1.84 -0.42
C THR A 59 8.78 -1.60 1.00
N MET A 60 7.94 -1.74 2.04
CA MET A 60 8.39 -1.62 3.44
C MET A 60 9.34 -2.74 3.84
N ALA A 61 9.06 -3.98 3.44
CA ALA A 61 9.93 -5.12 3.71
C ALA A 61 11.32 -4.92 3.08
N GLU A 62 11.38 -4.44 1.84
CA GLU A 62 12.65 -4.15 1.16
C GLU A 62 13.44 -3.05 1.88
N ILE A 63 12.80 -1.92 2.19
CA ILE A 63 13.44 -0.81 2.92
C ILE A 63 13.96 -1.29 4.28
N GLY A 64 13.13 -2.02 5.03
CA GLY A 64 13.48 -2.57 6.33
C GLY A 64 14.69 -3.52 6.24
N ASN A 65 14.65 -4.46 5.29
CA ASN A 65 15.73 -5.43 5.08
C ASN A 65 17.04 -4.79 4.63
N ILE A 66 16.99 -3.70 3.86
CA ILE A 66 18.19 -2.91 3.56
C ILE A 66 18.69 -2.30 4.87
N LEU A 67 17.85 -1.56 5.59
CA LEU A 67 18.22 -0.80 6.78
C LEU A 67 18.67 -1.66 7.99
N GLU A 68 18.34 -2.94 8.02
CA GLU A 68 18.87 -3.93 8.98
C GLU A 68 20.41 -3.96 9.01
N GLY A 69 21.08 -3.59 7.92
CA GLY A 69 22.54 -3.52 7.86
C GLY A 69 23.19 -2.45 8.76
N TRP A 70 22.40 -1.60 9.42
CA TRP A 70 22.90 -0.48 10.22
C TRP A 70 22.24 -0.38 11.61
N ASP A 71 23.01 0.08 12.59
CA ASP A 71 22.48 0.52 13.90
C ASP A 71 21.98 1.96 13.79
N LEU A 72 20.71 2.11 13.42
CA LEU A 72 20.08 3.44 13.27
C LEU A 72 19.93 4.18 14.61
N THR A 73 19.87 3.46 15.73
CA THR A 73 19.75 4.08 17.06
C THR A 73 21.03 4.81 17.43
N ALA A 74 22.19 4.21 17.13
CA ALA A 74 23.49 4.84 17.36
C ALA A 74 23.73 6.10 16.50
N LEU A 75 23.07 6.23 15.35
CA LEU A 75 23.21 7.39 14.46
C LEU A 75 22.52 8.65 14.97
N GLY A 76 21.63 8.54 15.96
CA GLY A 76 20.80 9.64 16.44
C GLY A 76 19.61 9.93 15.54
N TRP A 77 18.47 10.20 16.17
CA TRP A 77 17.22 10.49 15.48
C TRP A 77 17.37 11.72 14.56
N GLN A 78 16.99 11.57 13.30
CA GLN A 78 17.05 12.63 12.26
C GLN A 78 18.45 13.20 11.99
N SER A 79 19.53 12.45 12.29
CA SER A 79 20.85 12.81 11.78
C SER A 79 20.89 12.76 10.25
N THR A 80 21.84 13.48 9.67
CA THR A 80 22.06 13.49 8.22
C THR A 80 22.38 12.09 7.70
N GLU A 81 23.14 11.31 8.46
CA GLU A 81 23.51 9.94 8.16
C GLU A 81 22.29 9.01 8.18
N MET A 82 21.42 9.10 9.19
CA MET A 82 20.18 8.33 9.25
C MET A 82 19.27 8.68 8.07
N ALA A 83 19.11 9.98 7.78
CA ALA A 83 18.29 10.44 6.65
C ALA A 83 18.84 9.96 5.30
N HIS A 84 20.17 9.98 5.13
CA HIS A 84 20.82 9.48 3.91
C HIS A 84 20.58 7.98 3.70
N LEU A 85 20.79 7.16 4.74
CA LEU A 85 20.57 5.71 4.65
C LEU A 85 19.11 5.40 4.30
N TYR A 86 18.16 6.05 4.97
CA TYR A 86 16.74 5.87 4.67
C TYR A 86 16.42 6.29 3.23
N ALA A 87 16.92 7.45 2.79
CA ALA A 87 16.68 7.93 1.43
C ALA A 87 17.23 6.97 0.36
N GLU A 88 18.43 6.43 0.56
CA GLU A 88 19.03 5.47 -0.37
C GLU A 88 18.32 4.11 -0.37
N ALA A 89 17.85 3.62 0.79
CA ALA A 89 17.03 2.42 0.87
C ALA A 89 15.68 2.62 0.17
N ALA A 90 14.98 3.70 0.49
CA ALA A 90 13.69 4.04 -0.12
C ALA A 90 13.81 4.23 -1.64
N LYS A 91 14.85 4.92 -2.11
CA LYS A 91 15.10 5.13 -3.54
C LYS A 91 15.18 3.82 -4.33
N ARG A 92 15.78 2.76 -3.76
CA ARG A 92 15.86 1.43 -4.39
C ARG A 92 14.50 0.76 -4.40
N ALA A 93 13.83 0.70 -3.25
CA ALA A 93 12.52 0.06 -3.14
C ALA A 93 11.42 0.74 -3.97
N PHE A 94 11.49 2.07 -4.15
CA PHE A 94 10.58 2.79 -5.05
C PHE A 94 10.96 2.67 -6.52
N ALA A 95 12.19 2.28 -6.86
CA ALA A 95 12.57 1.97 -8.23
C ALA A 95 12.05 0.58 -8.66
N ASP A 96 11.94 -0.36 -7.71
CA ASP A 96 11.43 -1.71 -7.93
C ASP A 96 9.89 -1.80 -7.88
N ARG A 97 9.22 -0.81 -7.26
CA ARG A 97 7.76 -0.68 -7.17
C ARG A 97 7.07 -0.40 -8.51
#